data_AF-A0AAV4V733-F1
#
_entry.id   AF-A0AAV4V733-F1
#
_cell.length_a   1.000
_cell.length_b   1.000
_cell.length_c   1.000
_cell.angle_alpha   90.00
_cell.angle_beta   90.00
_cell.angle_gamma   90.00
#
_symmetry.space_group_name_H-M   'P 1'
#
loop_
_entity.id
_entity.type
_entity.pdbx_description
1 polymer ?
#
loop_
_entity_poly.entity_id
_entity_poly.type
_entity_poly.pdbx_seq_one_letter_code
_entity_poly.pdbx_strand_id
1 'polypeptide(L)'
;MSIKIVIRGLPICTNKTDIAAALDQEKFKILNIAQLTSGRTKKSLPLFLVKIANSLIADENLKISSLHGIRVTVEKYRGRSIVPQCQRCYGFYHSSENCFLKSSLWGMCRRPPHK
;
A
#
# COMPACT_ATOMS: atom_id res chain seq x y z
N MET A 1 16.66 -6.72 3.11
CA MET A 1 15.21 -6.42 2.95
C MET A 1 14.97 -4.93 3.15
N SER A 2 13.91 -4.37 2.55
CA SER A 2 13.49 -2.97 2.77
C SER A 2 12.02 -2.93 3.14
N ILE A 3 11.67 -2.06 4.08
CA ILE A 3 10.29 -1.92 4.58
C ILE A 3 9.67 -0.70 3.91
N LYS A 4 8.40 -0.83 3.52
CA LYS A 4 7.59 0.28 2.98
C LYS A 4 6.60 0.71 4.05
N ILE A 5 6.62 1.98 4.39
CA ILE A 5 5.66 2.60 5.31
C ILE A 5 4.89 3.70 4.59
N VAL A 6 3.70 4.01 5.06
CA VAL A 6 2.89 5.14 4.63
C VAL A 6 2.71 6.08 5.80
N ILE A 7 3.03 7.36 5.58
CA ILE A 7 2.76 8.45 6.51
C ILE A 7 1.49 9.16 6.06
N ARG A 8 0.52 9.25 6.97
CA ARG A 8 -0.76 9.93 6.80
C ARG A 8 -0.82 11.20 7.65
N GLY A 9 -1.59 12.19 7.19
CA GLY A 9 -1.86 13.42 7.94
C GLY A 9 -0.92 14.59 7.62
N LEU A 10 0.08 14.38 6.74
CA LEU A 10 0.91 15.46 6.25
C LEU A 10 0.23 16.22 5.10
N PRO A 11 0.36 17.56 5.04
CA PRO A 11 -0.11 18.36 3.91
C PRO A 11 0.49 17.90 2.57
N ILE A 12 -0.25 18.13 1.48
CA ILE A 12 0.24 17.81 0.13
C ILE A 12 1.43 18.66 -0.29
N CYS A 13 1.62 19.84 0.32
CA CYS A 13 2.67 20.80 0.00
C CYS A 13 3.98 20.53 0.77
N THR A 14 4.01 19.54 1.66
CA THR A 14 5.19 19.26 2.48
C THR A 14 6.36 18.80 1.61
N ASN A 15 7.53 19.42 1.80
CA ASN A 15 8.72 19.05 1.04
C ASN A 15 9.24 17.67 1.50
N LYS A 16 9.73 16.90 0.53
CA LYS A 16 10.31 15.58 0.79
C LYS A 16 11.58 15.66 1.65
N THR A 17 12.33 16.75 1.54
CA THR A 17 13.55 17.04 2.31
C THR A 17 13.24 17.18 3.79
N ASP A 18 12.15 17.86 4.13
CA ASP A 18 11.74 18.10 5.52
C ASP A 18 11.29 16.79 6.18
N ILE A 19 10.55 15.96 5.42
CA ILE A 19 10.17 14.61 5.85
C ILE A 19 11.42 13.75 6.04
N ALA A 20 12.41 13.87 5.16
CA ALA A 20 13.66 13.13 5.29
C ALA A 20 14.44 13.51 6.56
N ALA A 21 14.58 14.82 6.82
CA ALA A 21 15.27 15.31 8.00
C ALA A 21 14.59 14.86 9.30
N ALA A 22 13.26 14.93 9.36
CA ALA A 22 12.50 14.52 10.54
C ALA A 22 12.62 13.01 10.83
N LEU A 23 12.65 12.18 9.79
CA LEU A 23 12.81 10.74 9.93
C LEU A 23 14.26 10.33 10.26
N ASP A 24 15.25 11.11 9.81
CA ASP A 24 16.67 10.93 10.16
C ASP A 24 16.91 11.21 11.66
N GLN A 25 16.28 12.26 12.20
CA GLN A 25 16.29 12.55 13.65
C GLN A 25 15.74 11.40 14.50
N GLU A 26 14.73 10.70 13.99
CA GLU A 26 14.14 9.51 14.61
C GLU A 26 14.95 8.22 14.36
N LYS A 27 16.18 8.34 13.82
CA LYS A 27 17.13 7.24 13.53
C LYS A 27 16.67 6.26 12.44
N PHE A 28 15.72 6.65 11.58
CA PHE A 28 15.33 5.83 10.44
C PHE A 28 16.22 6.10 9.24
N LYS A 29 16.85 5.05 8.69
CA LYS A 29 17.64 5.17 7.46
C LYS A 29 16.75 5.11 6.23
N ILE A 30 16.52 6.27 5.61
CA ILE A 30 15.59 6.43 4.49
C ILE A 30 16.29 6.09 3.17
N LEU A 31 15.61 5.34 2.32
CA LEU A 31 16.06 4.98 0.97
C LEU A 31 15.35 5.82 -0.10
N ASN A 32 14.05 6.06 0.07
CA ASN A 32 13.25 6.79 -0.91
C ASN A 32 11.97 7.34 -0.28
N ILE A 33 11.56 8.54 -0.71
CA ILE A 33 10.28 9.16 -0.33
C ILE A 33 9.50 9.50 -1.60
N ALA A 34 8.28 8.99 -1.69
CA ALA A 34 7.36 9.27 -2.80
C ALA A 34 5.99 9.68 -2.28
N GLN A 35 5.42 10.75 -2.82
CA GLN A 35 4.03 11.11 -2.56
C GLN A 35 3.11 10.24 -3.41
N LEU A 36 2.09 9.66 -2.78
CA LEU A 36 1.14 8.83 -3.50
C LEU A 36 0.19 9.71 -4.32
N THR A 37 -0.19 9.21 -5.49
CA THR A 37 -1.18 9.82 -6.36
C THR A 37 -2.40 8.92 -6.49
N SER A 38 -3.57 9.53 -6.65
CA SER A 38 -4.80 8.80 -6.94
C SER A 38 -4.67 8.08 -8.27
N GLY A 39 -4.96 6.77 -8.27
CA GLY A 39 -4.91 5.97 -9.50
C GLY A 39 -5.88 6.46 -10.58
N ARG A 40 -7.04 6.97 -10.15
CA ARG A 40 -8.12 7.47 -11.03
C ARG A 40 -7.89 8.91 -11.46
N THR A 41 -7.73 9.84 -10.51
CA THR A 41 -7.69 11.29 -10.78
C THR A 41 -6.29 11.84 -10.99
N LYS A 42 -5.24 11.02 -10.77
CA LYS A 42 -3.81 11.40 -10.84
C LYS A 42 -3.40 12.55 -9.92
N LYS A 43 -4.29 13.05 -9.06
CA LYS A 43 -4.00 14.08 -8.06
C LYS A 43 -3.12 13.53 -6.93
N SER A 44 -2.22 14.37 -6.42
CA SER A 44 -1.41 14.08 -5.25
C SER A 44 -2.27 13.93 -4.01
N LEU A 45 -1.97 12.92 -3.20
CA LEU A 45 -2.65 12.63 -1.95
C LEU A 45 -1.77 13.10 -0.77
N PRO A 46 -2.38 13.42 0.39
CA PRO A 46 -1.66 13.68 1.65
C PRO A 46 -1.14 12.37 2.27
N LEU A 47 -0.48 11.56 1.44
CA LEU A 47 0.03 10.23 1.77
C LEU A 47 1.44 10.11 1.20
N PHE A 48 2.41 9.88 2.07
CA PHE A 48 3.81 9.74 1.69
C PHE A 48 4.25 8.30 1.91
N LEU A 49 4.66 7.63 0.84
CA LEU A 49 5.27 6.31 0.88
C LEU A 49 6.77 6.47 1.11
N VAL A 50 7.27 5.91 2.20
CA VAL A 50 8.69 5.92 2.53
C VAL A 50 9.23 4.50 2.49
N LYS A 51 10.32 4.32 1.74
CA LYS A 51 11.13 3.10 1.78
C LYS A 51 12.25 3.32 2.80
N ILE A 52 12.33 2.43 3.78
CA ILE A 52 13.34 2.45 4.84
C ILE A 52 14.22 1.20 4.71
N ALA A 53 15.51 1.35 4.99
CA ALA A 53 16.40 0.21 5.12
C ALA A 53 15.98 -0.61 6.36
N ASN A 54 15.90 -1.94 6.23
CA ASN A 54 15.42 -2.79 7.31
C ASN A 54 16.30 -2.66 8.55
N SER A 55 15.81 -1.92 9.55
CA SER A 55 16.30 -1.92 10.92
C SER A 55 15.29 -2.70 11.76
N LEU A 56 15.76 -3.64 12.60
CA LEU A 56 14.93 -4.38 13.57
C LEU A 56 13.99 -3.46 14.39
N ILE A 57 14.40 -2.21 14.57
CA ILE A 57 13.67 -1.11 15.23
C ILE A 57 12.33 -0.77 14.53
N ALA A 58 12.23 -0.93 13.21
CA ALA A 58 11.09 -0.46 12.42
C ALA A 58 9.86 -1.37 12.51
N ASP A 59 10.03 -2.64 12.88
CA ASP A 59 8.92 -3.58 13.00
C ASP A 59 8.15 -3.45 14.32
N GLU A 60 8.81 -3.03 15.40
CA GLU A 60 8.24 -2.93 16.76
C GLU A 60 7.98 -1.48 17.22
N ASN A 61 8.75 -0.50 16.73
CA ASN A 61 8.73 0.89 17.24
C ASN A 61 8.23 1.94 16.23
N LEU A 62 7.36 1.56 15.29
CA LEU A 62 6.71 2.53 14.39
C LEU A 62 5.63 3.37 15.11
N LYS A 63 5.95 3.94 16.27
CA LYS A 63 5.06 4.75 17.12
C LYS A 63 5.29 6.25 16.93
N ILE A 64 5.72 6.68 15.75
CA ILE A 64 5.81 8.11 15.43
C ILE A 64 4.38 8.67 15.37
N SER A 65 4.03 9.51 16.34
CA SER A 65 2.68 10.08 16.48
C SER A 65 2.62 11.54 16.01
N SER A 66 3.77 12.21 15.91
CA SER A 66 3.87 13.60 15.48
C SER A 66 5.16 13.85 14.71
N LEU A 67 5.09 14.66 13.67
CA LEU A 67 6.22 15.09 12.87
C LEU A 67 6.11 16.61 12.68
N HIS A 68 7.13 17.38 13.08
CA HIS A 68 7.12 18.85 13.05
C HIS A 68 5.88 19.48 13.73
N GLY A 69 5.45 18.92 14.85
CA GLY A 69 4.26 19.39 15.58
C GLY A 69 2.91 19.03 14.93
N ILE A 70 2.91 18.38 13.78
CA ILE A 70 1.70 17.87 13.12
C ILE A 70 1.47 16.43 13.58
N ARG A 71 0.26 16.12 14.01
CA ARG A 71 -0.12 14.75 14.36
C ARG A 71 -0.20 13.91 13.09
N VAL A 72 0.61 12.84 13.04
CA VAL A 72 0.69 11.94 11.89
C VAL A 72 0.40 10.51 12.30
N THR A 73 0.03 9.67 11.33
CA THR A 73 -0.13 8.24 11.53
C THR A 73 0.77 7.50 10.56
N VAL A 74 1.59 6.59 11.09
CA VAL A 74 2.51 5.80 10.29
C VAL A 74 2.03 4.34 10.27
N GLU A 75 1.85 3.80 9.08
CA GLU A 75 1.36 2.45 8.85
C GLU A 75 2.29 1.66 7.95
N LYS A 76 2.34 0.33 8.10
CA LYS A 76 3.01 -0.54 7.11
C LYS A 76 2.23 -0.53 5.80
N TYR A 77 2.92 -0.40 4.67
CA TYR A 77 2.29 -0.43 3.35
C TYR A 77 1.84 -1.85 3.00
N ARG A 78 0.53 -2.08 2.86
CA ARG A 78 -0.07 -3.41 2.59
C ARG A 78 -0.32 -3.72 1.10
N GLY A 79 0.07 -2.82 0.18
CA GLY A 79 -0.24 -2.99 -1.24
C GLY A 79 -1.75 -2.96 -1.53
N ARG A 80 -2.12 -3.23 -2.78
CA ARG A 80 -3.53 -3.40 -3.16
C ARG A 80 -3.91 -4.88 -3.04
N SER A 81 -4.88 -5.20 -2.21
CA SER A 81 -5.51 -6.53 -2.20
C SER A 81 -6.53 -6.58 -3.34
N ILE A 82 -6.07 -6.92 -4.55
CA ILE A 82 -6.96 -7.13 -5.70
C ILE A 82 -7.44 -8.58 -5.62
N VAL A 83 -8.74 -8.76 -5.46
CA VAL A 83 -9.36 -10.07 -5.63
C VAL A 83 -9.25 -10.44 -7.11
N PRO A 84 -8.67 -11.60 -7.47
CA PRO A 84 -8.54 -11.99 -8.87
C PRO A 84 -9.92 -12.09 -9.50
N GLN A 85 -10.06 -11.50 -10.69
CA GLN A 85 -11.25 -11.63 -11.52
C GLN A 85 -10.93 -12.53 -12.72
N CYS A 86 -11.67 -13.62 -12.84
CA CYS A 86 -11.56 -14.55 -13.94
C CYS A 86 -12.04 -13.90 -15.25
N GLN A 87 -11.20 -13.89 -16.28
CA GLN A 87 -11.55 -13.29 -17.58
C GLN A 87 -12.43 -14.20 -18.44
N ARG A 88 -12.61 -15.49 -18.06
CA ARG A 88 -13.48 -16.44 -18.75
C ARG A 88 -14.95 -16.31 -18.34
N CYS A 89 -15.22 -16.12 -17.05
CA CYS A 89 -16.58 -16.10 -16.49
C CYS A 89 -16.95 -14.79 -15.79
N TYR A 90 -16.03 -13.81 -15.77
CA TYR A 90 -16.14 -12.53 -15.06
C TYR A 90 -16.33 -12.64 -13.53
N GLY A 91 -16.23 -13.84 -12.96
CA GLY A 91 -16.36 -14.10 -11.53
C GLY A 91 -15.11 -13.72 -10.73
N PHE A 92 -15.28 -13.55 -9.42
CA PHE A 92 -14.19 -13.19 -8.50
C PHE A 92 -13.60 -14.41 -7.77
N TYR A 93 -12.43 -14.22 -7.14
CA TYR A 93 -11.72 -15.19 -6.28
C TYR A 93 -11.08 -16.39 -6.99
N HIS A 94 -10.88 -16.35 -8.31
CA HIS A 94 -10.12 -17.36 -9.04
C HIS A 94 -9.53 -16.79 -10.34
N SER A 95 -8.47 -17.42 -10.87
CA SER A 95 -7.91 -17.09 -12.19
C SER A 95 -8.63 -17.85 -13.31
N SER A 96 -8.38 -17.46 -14.55
CA SER A 96 -8.89 -18.17 -15.74
C SER A 96 -8.44 -19.63 -15.78
N GLU A 97 -7.24 -19.95 -15.28
CA GLU A 97 -6.70 -21.32 -15.26
C GLU A 97 -7.50 -22.22 -14.31
N ASN A 98 -7.93 -21.68 -13.17
CA ASN A 98 -8.70 -22.40 -12.15
C ASN A 98 -10.23 -22.18 -12.31
N CYS A 99 -10.68 -21.93 -13.55
CA CYS A 99 -12.08 -21.73 -13.85
C CYS A 99 -12.73 -23.06 -14.27
N PHE A 100 -13.79 -23.45 -13.57
CA PHE A 100 -14.54 -24.70 -13.83
C PHE A 100 -15.68 -24.54 -14.86
N LEU A 101 -15.83 -23.35 -15.44
CA LEU A 101 -16.81 -23.12 -16.50
C LEU A 101 -16.36 -23.86 -17.77
N LYS A 102 -17.19 -24.77 -18.27
CA LYS A 102 -16.95 -25.42 -19.56
C LYS A 102 -16.98 -24.36 -20.67
N SER A 103 -16.04 -24.44 -21.59
CA SER A 103 -15.74 -23.44 -22.64
C SER A 103 -16.90 -23.05 -23.56
N SER A 104 -18.04 -23.74 -23.50
CA SER A 104 -19.20 -23.54 -24.37
C SER A 104 -20.39 -22.85 -23.69
N LEU A 105 -20.33 -22.53 -22.40
CA LEU A 105 -21.44 -21.87 -21.69
C LEU A 105 -21.03 -20.47 -21.25
N TRP A 106 -21.62 -19.45 -21.88
CA TRP A 106 -21.61 -18.08 -21.35
C TRP A 106 -22.59 -18.04 -20.17
N GLY A 107 -22.07 -18.05 -18.94
CA GLY A 107 -22.92 -18.09 -17.75
C GLY A 107 -22.14 -18.13 -16.45
N MET A 108 -22.77 -17.64 -15.38
CA MET A 108 -22.18 -17.51 -14.05
C MET A 108 -21.57 -18.84 -13.57
N CYS A 109 -20.29 -18.79 -13.22
CA CYS A 109 -19.58 -19.91 -12.59
C CYS A 109 -20.24 -20.21 -11.23
N ARG A 110 -20.92 -21.36 -11.09
CA ARG A 110 -21.39 -21.80 -9.78
C ARG A 110 -20.16 -22.08 -8.93
N ARG A 111 -19.98 -21.28 -7.88
CA ARG A 111 -18.87 -21.40 -6.92
C ARG A 111 -18.85 -22.84 -6.38
N PRO A 112 -17.72 -23.57 -6.41
CA PRO A 112 -17.58 -24.75 -5.55
C PRO A 112 -17.62 -24.28 -4.10
N PRO A 113 -18.25 -25.02 -3.18
CA PRO A 113 -18.15 -24.73 -1.76
C PRO A 113 -16.69 -24.83 -1.34
N HIS A 114 -16.19 -23.80 -0.65
CA HIS A 114 -14.84 -23.79 -0.09
C HIS A 114 -14.74 -24.91 0.95
N LYS A 115 -13.78 -25.83 0.78
CA LYS A 115 -13.34 -26.73 1.85
C LYS A 115 -12.38 -26.00 2.77
#